data_AF-A0A6N6SA69-F1
#
_entry.id   AF-A0A6N6SA69-F1
#
_cell.length_a   1.000
_cell.length_b   1.000
_cell.length_c   1.000
_cell.angle_alpha   90.00
_cell.angle_beta   90.00
_cell.angle_gamma   90.00
#
_symmetry.space_group_name_H-M   'P 1'
#
loop_
_entity.id
_entity.type
_entity.pdbx_description
1 polymer ?
#
loop_
_entity_poly.entity_id
_entity_poly.type
_entity_poly.pdbx_seq_one_letter_code
_entity_poly.pdbx_strand_id
1 'polypeptide(L)'
;AGLAEPEAEEVEMPDETMEPLPEVIDAGAVMMEALTLALPPYPRAAEADFAGAAAAPEGAAPLTDEETTRPFAGLADLLKKGDGAS
;
A
#
# COMPACT_ATOMS: atom_id res chain seq x y z
N ALA A 1 50.16 18.05 31.88
CA ALA A 1 48.82 17.60 32.32
C ALA A 1 47.86 18.75 32.07
N GLY A 2 46.69 18.60 31.46
CA GLY A 2 45.97 17.41 31.01
C GLY A 2 44.96 17.80 29.93
N LEU A 3 44.63 16.83 29.07
CA LEU A 3 43.55 16.94 28.09
C LEU A 3 42.22 17.01 28.85
N ALA A 4 41.31 17.88 28.43
CA ALA A 4 39.95 17.88 28.97
C ALA A 4 39.28 16.54 28.63
N GLU A 5 38.71 15.87 29.63
CA GLU A 5 37.95 14.65 29.42
C GLU A 5 36.70 14.98 28.58
N PRO A 6 36.40 14.22 27.51
CA PRO A 6 35.16 14.42 26.76
C PRO A 6 33.96 14.12 27.67
N GLU A 7 32.99 15.03 27.69
CA GLU A 7 31.75 14.89 28.46
C GLU A 7 30.97 13.67 27.94
N ALA A 8 30.88 12.61 28.76
CA ALA A 8 30.11 11.37 28.62
C ALA A 8 30.12 10.66 27.24
N GLU A 9 30.47 9.38 27.23
CA GLU A 9 30.60 8.55 26.01
C GLU A 9 29.25 8.37 25.26
N GLU A 10 28.12 8.58 25.93
CA GLU A 10 26.77 8.55 25.34
C GLU A 10 25.90 9.67 25.93
N VAL A 11 25.15 10.37 25.06
CA VAL A 11 24.11 11.34 25.44
C VAL A 11 22.77 10.80 24.93
N GLU A 12 21.78 10.69 25.80
CA GLU A 12 20.43 10.29 25.40
C GLU A 12 19.88 11.31 24.39
N MET A 13 19.64 10.84 23.16
CA MET A 13 18.93 11.64 22.17
C MET A 13 17.43 11.61 22.49
N PRO A 14 16.76 12.77 22.58
CA PRO A 14 15.32 12.80 22.73
C PRO A 14 14.65 12.19 21.49
N ASP A 15 13.52 11.51 21.69
CA ASP A 15 12.71 11.00 20.60
C ASP A 15 12.10 12.17 19.82
N GLU A 16 12.49 12.33 18.55
CA GLU A 16 12.01 13.39 17.67
C GLU A 16 10.52 13.25 17.30
N THR A 17 9.91 12.09 17.57
CA THR A 17 8.48 11.82 17.32
C THR A 17 7.59 12.12 18.52
N MET A 18 8.17 12.47 19.68
CA MET A 18 7.42 12.71 20.90
C MET A 18 6.74 14.08 20.89
N GLU A 19 5.42 14.08 20.97
CA GLU A 19 4.63 15.30 21.15
C GLU A 19 4.51 15.67 22.64
N PRO A 20 4.62 16.96 23.02
CA PRO A 20 4.49 17.39 24.40
C PRO A 20 3.07 17.17 24.92
N LEU A 21 2.94 16.68 26.17
CA LEU A 21 1.64 16.48 26.79
C LEU A 21 0.95 17.83 27.05
N PRO A 22 -0.31 18.02 26.62
CA PRO A 22 -1.04 19.25 26.91
C PRO A 22 -1.45 19.31 28.39
N GLU A 23 -1.73 20.51 28.89
CA GLU A 23 -2.20 20.74 30.27
C GLU A 23 -3.55 20.06 30.54
N VAL A 24 -4.40 19.95 29.51
CA VAL A 24 -5.71 19.30 29.58
C VAL A 24 -5.81 18.28 28.46
N ILE A 25 -6.22 17.06 28.82
CA ILE A 25 -6.49 15.99 27.87
C ILE A 25 -7.98 16.00 27.52
N ASP A 26 -8.30 16.18 26.24
CA ASP A 26 -9.66 16.02 25.74
C ASP A 26 -9.98 14.52 25.58
N ALA A 27 -10.71 13.97 26.55
CA ALA A 27 -11.13 12.57 26.52
C ALA A 27 -12.01 12.23 25.30
N GLY A 28 -12.76 13.19 24.77
CA GLY A 28 -13.56 13.01 23.55
C GLY A 28 -12.68 12.84 22.31
N ALA A 29 -11.64 13.66 22.17
CA ALA A 29 -10.65 13.54 21.10
C ALA A 29 -9.95 12.17 21.13
N VAL A 30 -9.45 11.76 22.31
CA VAL A 30 -8.80 10.45 22.50
C VAL A 30 -9.76 9.29 22.16
N MET A 31 -11.02 9.38 22.59
CA MET A 31 -12.02 8.37 22.26
C MET A 31 -12.25 8.26 20.76
N MET A 32 -12.33 9.38 20.03
CA MET A 32 -12.51 9.37 18.58
C MET A 32 -11.35 8.72 17.85
N GLU A 33 -10.11 9.01 18.23
CA GLU A 33 -8.92 8.39 17.64
C GLU A 33 -8.89 6.88 17.90
N ALA A 34 -9.12 6.48 19.15
CA ALA A 34 -9.16 5.07 19.54
C ALA A 34 -10.24 4.30 18.76
N LEU A 35 -11.43 4.88 18.61
CA LEU A 35 -12.50 4.29 17.79
C LEU A 35 -12.11 4.21 16.32
N THR A 36 -11.52 5.26 15.78
CA THR A 36 -11.06 5.29 14.37
C THR A 36 -10.02 4.21 14.11
N LEU A 37 -9.08 4.01 15.03
CA LEU A 37 -8.07 2.95 14.95
C LEU A 37 -8.67 1.55 15.10
N ALA A 38 -9.73 1.40 15.89
CA ALA A 38 -10.42 0.13 16.09
C ALA A 38 -11.31 -0.26 14.89
N LEU A 39 -11.66 0.68 14.02
CA LEU A 39 -12.44 0.38 12.82
C LEU A 39 -11.58 -0.38 11.79
N PRO A 40 -12.14 -1.39 11.10
CA PRO A 40 -11.48 -1.98 9.95
C PRO A 40 -11.18 -0.91 8.89
N PRO A 41 -9.98 -0.88 8.28
CA PRO A 41 -9.61 0.15 7.30
C PRO A 41 -10.48 0.11 6.03
N TYR A 42 -11.15 -1.02 5.77
CA TYR A 42 -12.05 -1.21 4.64
C TYR A 42 -13.32 -1.96 5.10
N PRO A 43 -14.26 -1.28 5.76
CA PRO A 43 -15.46 -1.92 6.27
C PRO A 43 -16.33 -2.35 5.09
N ARG A 44 -16.32 -3.64 4.76
CA ARG A 44 -17.26 -4.24 3.81
C ARG A 44 -18.50 -4.70 4.58
N ALA A 45 -19.68 -4.54 3.98
CA ALA A 45 -20.87 -5.20 4.53
C ALA A 45 -20.64 -6.72 4.49
N ALA A 46 -21.06 -7.44 5.53
CA ALA A 46 -20.80 -8.88 5.65
C ALA A 46 -21.34 -9.69 4.45
N GLU A 47 -22.44 -9.22 3.85
CA GLU A 47 -23.09 -9.83 2.69
C GLU A 47 -22.71 -9.15 1.35
N ALA A 48 -21.71 -8.26 1.34
CA ALA A 48 -21.28 -7.61 0.11
C ALA A 48 -20.37 -8.56 -0.69
N ASP A 49 -20.93 -9.15 -1.74
CA ASP A 49 -20.16 -9.81 -2.80
C ASP A 49 -19.70 -8.78 -3.84
N PHE A 50 -18.42 -8.83 -4.23
CA PHE A 50 -17.84 -7.99 -5.26
C PHE A 50 -17.30 -8.88 -6.38
N ALA A 51 -18.11 -9.05 -7.42
CA ALA A 51 -17.77 -9.87 -8.59
C ALA A 51 -16.78 -9.20 -9.58
N GLY A 52 -16.16 -8.07 -9.19
CA GLY A 52 -15.31 -7.27 -10.07
C GLY A 52 -16.08 -6.19 -10.84
N ALA A 53 -15.35 -5.22 -11.39
CA ALA A 53 -15.88 -4.19 -12.26
C ALA A 53 -15.17 -4.28 -13.62
N ALA A 54 -15.94 -4.49 -14.69
CA ALA A 54 -15.41 -4.52 -16.05
C ALA A 54 -15.69 -3.19 -16.75
N ALA A 55 -14.64 -2.51 -17.20
CA ALA A 55 -14.76 -1.27 -17.96
C ALA A 55 -14.39 -1.54 -19.42
N ALA A 56 -15.22 -1.06 -20.35
CA ALA A 56 -14.97 -1.13 -21.79
C ALA A 56 -15.41 0.18 -22.45
N PRO A 57 -14.70 0.64 -23.51
CA PRO A 57 -15.18 1.75 -24.33
C PRO A 57 -16.46 1.37 -25.10
N GLU A 58 -17.19 2.38 -25.57
CA GLU A 58 -18.45 2.20 -26.30
C GLU A 58 -18.27 1.29 -27.53
N GLY A 59 -19.03 0.20 -27.58
CA GLY A 59 -18.97 -0.78 -28.66
C GLY A 59 -17.92 -1.89 -28.51
N ALA A 60 -17.12 -1.90 -27.44
CA ALA A 60 -16.15 -2.97 -27.18
C ALA A 60 -16.65 -3.96 -26.10
N ALA A 61 -16.27 -5.24 -26.26
CA ALA A 61 -16.50 -6.24 -25.22
C ALA A 61 -15.53 -5.99 -24.03
N PRO A 62 -16.00 -6.14 -22.77
CA PRO A 62 -15.13 -6.04 -21.61
C PRO A 62 -14.09 -7.16 -21.59
N LEU A 63 -12.86 -6.81 -21.20
CA LEU A 63 -11.77 -7.77 -21.07
C LEU A 63 -12.06 -8.77 -19.96
N THR A 64 -11.81 -10.05 -20.25
CA THR A 64 -11.89 -11.14 -19.26
C THR A 64 -10.48 -11.58 -18.87
N ASP A 65 -10.32 -12.13 -17.66
CA ASP A 65 -9.03 -12.67 -17.19
C ASP A 65 -8.47 -13.77 -18.12
N GLU A 66 -9.36 -14.51 -18.78
CA GLU A 66 -8.99 -15.59 -19.71
C GLU A 66 -8.31 -15.05 -20.98
N GLU A 67 -8.74 -13.88 -21.48
CA GLU A 67 -8.12 -13.21 -22.63
C GLU A 67 -6.90 -12.36 -22.25
N THR A 68 -6.87 -11.77 -21.04
CA THR A 68 -5.88 -10.74 -20.66
C THR A 68 -4.60 -11.32 -20.05
N THR A 69 -4.61 -12.53 -19.50
CA THR A 69 -3.43 -13.15 -18.88
C THR A 69 -2.38 -13.65 -19.88
N ARG A 70 -2.63 -13.57 -21.20
CA ARG A 70 -1.73 -14.14 -22.22
C ARG A 70 -1.47 -13.20 -23.41
N PRO A 71 -0.91 -11.99 -23.19
CA PRO A 71 -0.62 -11.03 -24.27
C PRO A 71 0.39 -11.55 -25.31
N PHE A 72 1.10 -12.64 -25.01
CA PHE A 72 2.10 -13.27 -25.88
C PHE A 72 1.76 -14.72 -26.26
N ALA A 73 0.51 -15.17 -26.12
CA ALA A 73 0.12 -16.55 -26.47
C ALA A 73 0.50 -16.96 -27.90
N GLY A 74 0.51 -16.01 -28.84
CA GLY A 74 0.89 -16.24 -30.24
C GLY A 74 2.38 -16.07 -30.57
N LEU A 75 3.23 -15.72 -29.60
CA LEU A 75 4.64 -15.39 -29.88
C LEU A 75 5.43 -16.59 -30.43
N ALA A 76 5.16 -17.79 -29.94
CA ALA A 76 5.84 -19.01 -30.37
C ALA A 76 5.59 -19.32 -31.86
N ASP A 77 4.40 -19.02 -32.38
CA ASP A 77 4.06 -19.27 -33.78
C ASP A 77 4.66 -18.21 -34.71
N LEU A 78 4.82 -16.97 -34.23
CA LEU A 78 5.55 -15.92 -34.94
C LEU A 78 7.05 -16.25 -35.07
N LEU A 79 7.67 -16.80 -34.01
CA LEU A 79 9.07 -17.27 -34.03
C LEU A 79 9.29 -18.38 -35.05
N LYS A 80 8.45 -19.43 -35.05
CA LYS A 80 8.53 -20.52 -36.03
C LYS A 80 8.41 -20.04 -37.48
N LYS A 81 7.59 -19.02 -37.72
CA LYS A 81 7.42 -18.42 -39.06
C LYS A 81 8.65 -17.62 -39.49
N GLY A 82 9.36 -17.00 -38.55
CA GLY A 82 10.64 -16.31 -38.80
C GLY A 82 11.78 -17.27 -39.14
N ASP A 83 11.84 -18.43 -38.49
CA ASP A 83 12.88 -19.45 -38.74
C ASP A 83 12.73 -20.17 -40.09
N GLY A 84 11.57 -20.05 -40.75
CA GLY A 84 11.32 -20.55 -42.10
C GLY A 84 11.53 -19.51 -43.22
N ALA A 85 11.90 -18.28 -42.86
CA ALA A 85 12.29 -17.21 -43.79
C ALA A 85 13.82 -17.01 -43.69
N SER A 86 14.57 -17.97 -44.20
CA SER A 86 16.00 -17.84 -44.53
C SER A 86 16.24 -18.45 -45.90
#